data_AF-A0A7Z9UAE9-F1
#
_entry.id   AF-A0A7Z9UAE9-F1
#
_cell.length_a   1.000
_cell.length_b   1.000
_cell.length_c   1.000
_cell.angle_alpha   90.00
_cell.angle_beta   90.00
_cell.angle_gamma   90.00
#
_symmetry.space_group_name_H-M   'P 1'
#
loop_
_entity.id
_entity.type
_entity.pdbx_description
1 polymer ?
#
loop_
_entity_poly.entity_id
_entity_poly.type
_entity_poly.pdbx_seq_one_letter_code
_entity_poly.pdbx_strand_id
1 'polypeptide(L)'
;MNQNLARNFLASIVIFLVALPLNLGIALASGVSPTVGLLSGIIAGIVVGALAGCPLQVSGPAAGLIAVVWQIVDAHGLSMLGPVVMAAGILQICLGASRLAPWFRAVAPSVIQGMLAGIGVLIFASQFQVMLDQKPKVSGLANLAALPGAIWEVVSQGTGHPSAIIGALTIGVIVAWSWLP
;
A
#
# COMPACT_ATOMS: atom_id res chain seq x y z
N MET A 1 0.94 -26.80 19.67
CA MET A 1 1.15 -26.11 18.38
C MET A 1 0.57 -26.86 17.16
N ASN A 2 -0.20 -27.96 17.33
CA ASN A 2 -0.55 -28.89 16.23
C ASN A 2 -2.03 -28.96 15.79
N GLN A 3 -2.93 -28.07 16.26
CA GLN A 3 -4.35 -28.14 15.89
C GLN A 3 -4.80 -27.18 14.77
N ASN A 4 -3.87 -26.42 14.16
CA ASN A 4 -4.24 -25.38 13.19
C ASN A 4 -3.46 -25.43 11.86
N LEU A 5 -2.75 -26.51 11.52
CA LEU A 5 -1.93 -26.52 10.29
C LEU A 5 -2.78 -26.30 9.03
N ALA A 6 -3.92 -27.00 8.91
CA ALA A 6 -4.86 -26.80 7.80
C ALA A 6 -5.44 -25.37 7.79
N ARG A 7 -5.76 -24.81 8.95
CA ARG A 7 -6.28 -23.43 9.08
C ARG A 7 -5.23 -22.38 8.70
N ASN A 8 -3.99 -22.56 9.15
CA ASN A 8 -2.87 -21.68 8.79
C ASN A 8 -2.54 -21.81 7.30
N PHE A 9 -2.60 -23.01 6.73
CA PHE A 9 -2.38 -23.22 5.30
C PHE A 9 -3.44 -22.50 4.45
N LEU A 10 -4.73 -22.67 4.78
CA LEU A 10 -5.81 -21.94 4.11
C LEU A 10 -5.67 -20.43 4.28
N ALA A 11 -5.36 -19.95 5.49
CA ALA A 11 -5.12 -18.53 5.73
C ALA A 11 -3.94 -17.98 4.91
N SER A 12 -2.83 -18.74 4.80
CA SER A 12 -1.68 -18.37 3.98
C SER A 12 -2.02 -18.28 2.50
N ILE A 13 -2.86 -19.18 1.97
CA ILE A 13 -3.34 -19.10 0.59
C ILE A 13 -4.15 -17.83 0.37
N VAL A 14 -5.10 -17.52 1.28
CA VAL A 14 -5.94 -16.32 1.17
C VAL A 14 -5.07 -15.06 1.22
N ILE A 15 -4.13 -14.97 2.18
CA ILE A 15 -3.21 -13.83 2.30
C ILE A 15 -2.33 -13.71 1.06
N PHE A 16 -1.83 -14.83 0.50
CA PHE A 16 -1.05 -14.82 -0.73
C PHE A 16 -1.85 -14.26 -1.91
N LEU A 17 -3.08 -14.72 -2.10
CA LEU A 17 -3.96 -14.25 -3.17
C LEU A 17 -4.27 -12.75 -3.07
N VAL A 18 -4.38 -12.21 -1.85
CA VAL A 18 -4.58 -10.77 -1.61
C VAL A 18 -3.27 -9.98 -1.74
N ALA A 19 -2.13 -10.57 -1.35
CA ALA A 19 -0.82 -9.92 -1.36
C ALA A 19 -0.27 -9.74 -2.78
N LEU A 20 -0.56 -10.66 -3.72
CA LEU A 20 -0.14 -10.55 -5.12
C LEU A 20 -0.58 -9.21 -5.75
N PRO A 21 -1.89 -8.89 -5.88
CA PRO A 21 -2.31 -7.64 -6.49
C PRO A 21 -1.83 -6.42 -5.70
N LEU A 22 -1.71 -6.51 -4.37
CA LEU A 22 -1.19 -5.44 -3.55
C LEU A 22 0.28 -5.11 -3.89
N ASN A 23 1.14 -6.12 -4.00
CA ASN A 23 2.55 -5.95 -4.34
C ASN A 23 2.73 -5.34 -5.73
N LEU A 24 1.92 -5.78 -6.71
CA LEU A 24 1.91 -5.21 -8.05
C LEU A 24 1.44 -3.74 -8.03
N GLY A 25 0.33 -3.45 -7.35
CA GLY A 25 -0.23 -2.10 -7.27
C GLY A 25 0.73 -1.11 -6.62
N ILE A 26 1.38 -1.50 -5.52
CA ILE A 26 2.37 -0.66 -4.82
C ILE A 26 3.59 -0.40 -5.69
N ALA A 27 4.08 -1.40 -6.43
CA ALA A 27 5.20 -1.22 -7.36
C ALA A 27 4.88 -0.22 -8.48
N LEU A 28 3.73 -0.39 -9.14
CA LEU A 28 3.27 0.52 -10.18
C LEU A 28 3.09 1.94 -9.65
N ALA A 29 2.49 2.10 -8.48
CA ALA A 29 2.33 3.39 -7.83
C ALA A 29 3.66 4.04 -7.43
N SER A 30 4.69 3.23 -7.16
CA SER A 30 6.05 3.70 -6.83
C SER A 30 6.90 3.97 -8.08
N GLY A 31 6.35 3.82 -9.30
CA GLY A 31 7.07 4.03 -10.55
C GLY A 31 8.10 2.95 -10.90
N VAL A 32 7.98 1.75 -10.31
CA VAL A 32 8.90 0.63 -10.54
C VAL A 32 8.21 -0.54 -11.22
N SER A 33 8.99 -1.39 -11.90
CA SER A 33 8.45 -2.57 -12.58
C SER A 33 7.74 -3.53 -11.59
N PRO A 34 6.57 -4.10 -11.94
CA PRO A 34 5.84 -5.05 -11.09
C PRO A 34 6.69 -6.21 -10.58
N THR A 35 7.64 -6.68 -11.40
CA THR A 35 8.55 -7.78 -11.05
C THR A 35 9.37 -7.45 -9.80
N VAL A 36 9.80 -6.19 -9.63
CA VAL A 36 10.60 -5.74 -8.47
C VAL A 36 9.77 -5.76 -7.20
N GLY A 37 8.50 -5.32 -7.26
CA GLY A 37 7.57 -5.37 -6.12
C GLY A 37 7.25 -6.81 -5.71
N LEU A 38 7.02 -7.68 -6.69
CA LEU A 38 6.77 -9.11 -6.43
C LEU A 38 7.98 -9.77 -5.75
N LEU A 39 9.19 -9.56 -6.28
CA LEU A 39 10.42 -10.08 -5.70
C LEU A 39 10.64 -9.56 -4.28
N SER A 40 10.43 -8.26 -4.06
CA SER A 40 10.54 -7.66 -2.72
C SER A 40 9.58 -8.33 -1.74
N GLY A 41 8.33 -8.57 -2.13
CA GLY A 41 7.35 -9.27 -1.31
C GLY A 41 7.72 -10.73 -1.01
N ILE A 42 8.23 -11.47 -2.01
CA ILE A 42 8.69 -12.86 -1.82
C ILE A 42 9.86 -12.91 -0.84
N ILE A 43 10.88 -12.06 -1.05
CA ILE A 43 12.06 -12.00 -0.19
C ILE A 43 11.66 -11.59 1.23
N ALA A 44 10.79 -10.58 1.38
CA ALA A 44 10.28 -10.15 2.67
C ALA A 44 9.51 -11.28 3.38
N GLY A 45 8.62 -11.99 2.68
CA GLY A 45 7.86 -13.09 3.25
C GLY A 45 8.73 -14.24 3.76
N ILE A 46 9.77 -14.62 3.01
CA ILE A 46 10.68 -15.70 3.39
C ILE A 46 11.64 -15.26 4.51
N VAL A 47 12.36 -14.15 4.30
CA VAL A 47 13.43 -13.70 5.21
C VAL A 47 12.84 -13.12 6.49
N VAL A 48 11.87 -12.20 6.39
CA VAL A 48 11.24 -11.60 7.58
C VAL A 48 10.35 -12.64 8.25
N GLY A 49 9.63 -13.48 7.51
CA GLY A 49 8.82 -14.54 8.12
C GLY A 49 9.64 -15.54 8.94
N ALA A 50 10.86 -15.88 8.52
CA ALA A 50 11.75 -16.75 9.26
C ALA A 50 12.39 -16.09 10.49
N LEU A 51 12.65 -14.77 10.43
CA LEU A 51 13.31 -14.00 11.48
C LEU A 51 12.34 -13.30 12.44
N ALA A 52 11.07 -13.17 12.07
CA ALA A 52 10.06 -12.44 12.85
C ALA A 52 9.67 -13.21 14.12
N GLY A 53 9.62 -12.49 15.24
CA GLY A 53 9.10 -13.01 16.52
C GLY A 53 7.58 -12.91 16.67
N CYS A 54 6.85 -12.47 15.64
CA CYS A 54 5.41 -12.21 15.69
C CYS A 54 4.62 -13.20 14.81
N PRO A 55 3.78 -14.09 15.38
CA PRO A 55 3.08 -15.15 14.63
C PRO A 55 2.07 -14.66 13.58
N LEU A 56 1.61 -13.41 13.67
CA LEU A 56 0.58 -12.83 12.80
C LEU A 56 1.16 -11.77 11.84
N GLN A 57 2.48 -11.61 11.80
CA GLN A 57 3.12 -10.61 10.96
C GLN A 57 3.21 -11.10 9.50
N VAL A 58 2.73 -10.26 8.59
CA VAL A 58 2.93 -10.41 7.15
C VAL A 58 3.81 -9.26 6.68
N SER A 59 4.93 -9.59 6.04
CA SER A 59 5.90 -8.60 5.57
C SER A 59 5.81 -8.44 4.06
N GLY A 60 5.85 -7.19 3.59
CA GLY A 60 5.78 -6.82 2.18
C GLY A 60 5.95 -5.31 1.97
N PRO A 61 5.87 -4.83 0.71
CA PRO A 61 5.90 -3.41 0.38
C PRO A 61 4.82 -2.63 1.14
N ALA A 62 5.21 -1.53 1.80
CA ALA A 62 4.29 -0.71 2.57
C ALA A 62 3.76 0.46 1.74
N ALA A 63 2.44 0.67 1.73
CA ALA A 63 1.82 1.78 1.02
C ALA A 63 2.37 3.17 1.44
N GLY A 64 2.76 3.32 2.71
CA GLY A 64 3.35 4.56 3.23
C GLY A 64 4.72 4.91 2.62
N LEU A 65 5.41 3.95 1.97
CA LEU A 65 6.71 4.18 1.34
C LEU A 65 6.60 4.54 -0.15
N ILE A 66 5.41 4.45 -0.77
CA ILE A 66 5.22 4.68 -2.21
C ILE A 66 5.79 6.03 -2.63
N ALA A 67 5.41 7.11 -1.95
CA ALA A 67 5.84 8.46 -2.29
C ALA A 67 7.37 8.64 -2.16
N VAL A 68 7.97 8.03 -1.15
CA VAL A 68 9.42 8.11 -0.91
C VAL A 68 10.19 7.33 -1.97
N VAL A 69 9.75 6.11 -2.27
CA VAL A 69 10.36 5.27 -3.32
C VAL A 69 10.23 5.97 -4.66
N TRP A 70 9.05 6.50 -4.98
CA TRP A 70 8.84 7.24 -6.22
C TRP A 70 9.78 8.44 -6.34
N GLN A 71 9.89 9.27 -5.29
CA GLN A 71 10.80 10.43 -5.30
C GLN A 71 12.26 10.02 -5.49
N ILE A 72 12.72 8.92 -4.88
CA ILE A 72 14.08 8.43 -5.07
C ILE A 72 14.30 7.98 -6.52
N VAL A 73 13.35 7.22 -7.08
CA VAL A 73 13.43 6.72 -8.46
C VAL A 73 13.38 7.87 -9.47
N ASP A 74 12.52 8.85 -9.25
CA ASP A 74 12.38 10.03 -10.11
C ASP A 74 13.64 10.90 -10.09
N ALA A 75 14.22 11.13 -8.90
CA ALA A 75 15.39 12.00 -8.75
C ALA A 75 16.74 11.32 -9.05
N HIS A 76 16.87 10.02 -8.78
CA HIS A 76 18.17 9.31 -8.81
C HIS A 76 18.16 8.02 -9.63
N GLY A 77 17.02 7.62 -10.18
CA GLY A 77 16.86 6.38 -10.93
C GLY A 77 16.72 5.13 -10.05
N LEU A 78 16.35 4.02 -10.70
CA LEU A 78 16.08 2.75 -10.03
C LEU A 78 17.31 2.14 -9.35
N SER A 79 18.52 2.37 -9.90
CA SER A 79 19.78 1.81 -9.39
C SER A 79 20.10 2.29 -7.98
N MET A 80 19.63 3.47 -7.58
CA MET A 80 19.86 4.05 -6.26
C MET A 80 18.98 3.45 -5.16
N LEU A 81 17.91 2.71 -5.50
CA LEU A 81 17.09 2.04 -4.50
C LEU A 81 17.87 1.00 -3.70
N GLY A 82 18.74 0.21 -4.34
CA GLY A 82 19.52 -0.83 -3.67
C GLY A 82 20.41 -0.28 -2.54
N PRO A 83 21.29 0.69 -2.82
CA PRO A 83 22.12 1.34 -1.80
C PRO A 83 21.31 2.02 -0.69
N VAL A 84 20.22 2.72 -1.03
CA VAL A 84 19.39 3.41 -0.03
C VAL A 84 18.70 2.41 0.90
N VAL A 85 18.14 1.33 0.35
CA VAL A 85 17.51 0.26 1.14
C VAL A 85 18.52 -0.45 2.02
N MET A 86 19.74 -0.70 1.51
CA MET A 86 20.82 -1.30 2.29
C MET A 86 21.24 -0.39 3.45
N ALA A 87 21.41 0.90 3.21
CA ALA A 87 21.74 1.88 4.25
C ALA A 87 20.63 1.96 5.31
N ALA A 88 19.36 1.99 4.88
CA ALA A 88 18.21 1.96 5.78
C ALA A 88 18.17 0.67 6.62
N GLY A 89 18.47 -0.48 6.03
CA GLY A 89 18.53 -1.77 6.72
C GLY A 89 19.64 -1.83 7.78
N ILE A 90 20.85 -1.36 7.45
CA ILE A 90 21.96 -1.26 8.41
C ILE A 90 21.56 -0.35 9.58
N LEU A 91 20.96 0.80 9.29
CA LEU A 91 20.48 1.73 10.30
C LEU A 91 19.41 1.09 11.20
N GLN A 92 18.47 0.32 10.63
CA GLN A 92 17.47 -0.43 11.39
C GLN A 92 18.11 -1.48 12.32
N ILE A 93 19.13 -2.20 11.84
CA ILE A 93 19.88 -3.17 12.66
C ILE A 93 20.59 -2.46 13.82
N CYS A 94 21.27 -1.34 13.55
CA CYS A 94 21.93 -0.54 14.58
C CYS A 94 20.94 -0.06 15.64
N LEU A 95 19.80 0.53 15.23
CA LEU A 95 18.76 0.99 16.15
C LEU A 95 18.15 -0.16 16.98
N GLY A 96 17.95 -1.32 16.36
CA GLY A 96 17.49 -2.54 17.03
C GLY A 96 18.50 -3.03 18.08
N ALA A 97 19.79 -3.04 17.74
CA ALA A 97 20.88 -3.43 18.63
C ALA A 97 21.04 -2.45 19.81
N SER A 98 20.87 -1.14 19.57
CA SER A 98 20.87 -0.10 20.63
C SER A 98 19.63 -0.15 21.53
N ARG A 99 18.66 -1.04 21.27
CA ARG A 99 17.41 -1.19 22.05
C ARG A 99 16.64 0.12 22.21
N LEU A 100 16.67 0.99 21.20
CA LEU A 100 15.96 2.27 21.21
C LEU A 100 14.45 2.12 20.95
N ALA A 101 13.96 0.90 20.71
CA ALA A 101 12.55 0.62 20.48
C ALA A 101 11.56 1.20 21.53
N PRO A 102 11.86 1.28 22.84
CA PRO A 102 10.95 1.89 23.81
C PRO A 102 10.69 3.38 23.54
N TRP A 103 11.61 4.09 22.89
CA TRP A 103 11.44 5.51 22.54
C TRP A 103 10.32 5.70 21.51
N PHE A 104 10.04 4.68 20.68
CA PHE A 104 8.90 4.72 19.78
C PHE A 104 7.57 4.83 20.53
N ARG A 105 7.49 4.35 21.78
CA ARG A 105 6.30 4.52 22.62
C ARG A 105 6.05 5.98 23.05
N ALA A 106 7.03 6.86 22.89
CA ALA A 106 6.87 8.29 23.15
C ALA A 106 6.21 9.03 21.97
N VAL A 107 6.06 8.38 20.81
CA VAL A 107 5.31 8.96 19.68
C VAL A 107 3.84 9.04 20.08
N ALA A 108 3.27 10.25 20.04
CA ALA A 108 1.88 10.47 20.39
C ALA A 108 0.96 9.66 19.45
N PRO A 109 -0.07 8.96 19.97
CA PRO A 109 -1.02 8.21 19.15
C PRO A 109 -1.69 9.04 18.06
N SER A 110 -1.89 10.34 18.30
CA SER A 110 -2.43 11.30 17.34
C SER A 110 -1.55 11.44 16.09
N VAL A 111 -0.23 11.31 16.20
CA VAL A 111 0.69 11.39 15.06
C VAL A 111 0.57 10.15 14.19
N ILE A 112 0.46 8.96 14.80
CA ILE A 112 0.27 7.69 14.08
C ILE A 112 -1.08 7.70 13.39
N GLN A 113 -2.15 8.12 14.08
CA GLN A 113 -3.47 8.26 13.49
C GLN A 113 -3.49 9.28 12.34
N GLY A 114 -2.82 10.42 12.49
CA GLY A 114 -2.68 11.41 11.43
C GLY A 114 -1.93 10.87 10.21
N MET A 115 -0.85 10.13 10.43
CA MET A 115 -0.11 9.45 9.35
C MET A 115 -0.99 8.43 8.61
N LEU A 116 -1.72 7.58 9.35
CA LEU A 116 -2.62 6.58 8.76
C LEU A 116 -3.79 7.24 8.00
N ALA A 117 -4.37 8.30 8.55
CA ALA A 117 -5.41 9.09 7.89
C ALA A 117 -4.88 9.74 6.60
N GLY A 118 -3.68 10.33 6.66
CA GLY A 118 -3.02 10.91 5.49
C GLY A 118 -2.78 9.87 4.38
N ILE A 119 -2.21 8.71 4.72
CA ILE A 119 -2.02 7.61 3.77
C ILE A 119 -3.36 7.17 3.18
N GLY A 120 -4.39 6.99 4.01
CA GLY A 120 -5.73 6.59 3.57
C GLY A 120 -6.35 7.58 2.59
N VAL A 121 -6.24 8.89 2.86
CA VAL A 121 -6.74 9.97 2.01
C VAL A 121 -6.01 9.99 0.65
N LEU A 122 -4.69 9.79 0.63
CA LEU A 122 -3.91 9.74 -0.61
C LEU A 122 -4.23 8.50 -1.46
N ILE A 123 -4.46 7.35 -0.82
CA ILE A 123 -4.91 6.13 -1.50
C ILE A 123 -6.31 6.35 -2.09
N PHE A 124 -7.24 6.88 -1.28
CA PHE A 124 -8.61 7.17 -1.72
C PHE A 124 -8.61 8.08 -2.95
N ALA A 125 -7.87 9.19 -2.92
CA ALA A 125 -7.81 10.11 -4.06
C ALA A 125 -7.29 9.46 -5.34
N SER A 126 -6.29 8.58 -5.22
CA SER A 126 -5.74 7.83 -6.36
C SER A 126 -6.75 6.83 -6.93
N GLN A 127 -7.44 6.08 -6.08
CA GLN A 127 -8.44 5.09 -6.51
C GLN A 127 -9.72 5.74 -7.04
N PHE A 128 -10.09 6.90 -6.53
CA PHE A 128 -11.25 7.65 -7.00
C PHE A 128 -11.08 8.10 -8.46
N GLN A 129 -9.87 8.50 -8.87
CA GLN A 129 -9.60 8.80 -10.28
C GLN A 129 -9.77 7.57 -11.18
N VAL A 130 -9.25 6.41 -10.75
CA VAL A 130 -9.43 5.14 -11.47
C VAL A 130 -10.92 4.79 -11.60
N MET A 131 -11.71 5.03 -10.56
CA MET A 131 -13.17 4.82 -10.59
C MET A 131 -13.87 5.70 -11.63
N LEU A 132 -13.35 6.91 -11.88
CA LEU A 132 -13.86 7.86 -12.87
C LEU A 132 -13.26 7.66 -14.28
N ASP A 133 -12.59 6.54 -14.54
CA ASP A 133 -11.86 6.26 -15.79
C ASP A 133 -10.69 7.22 -16.08
N GLN A 134 -10.18 7.90 -15.04
CA GLN A 134 -9.03 8.78 -15.16
C GLN A 134 -7.74 8.09 -14.72
N LYS A 135 -6.63 8.42 -15.39
CA LYS A 135 -5.31 7.90 -15.02
C LYS A 135 -4.82 8.59 -13.74
N PRO A 136 -4.55 7.84 -12.65
CA PRO A 136 -4.01 8.42 -11.44
C PRO A 136 -2.64 9.03 -11.70
N LYS A 137 -2.44 10.26 -11.23
CA LYS A 137 -1.14 10.92 -11.20
C LYS A 137 -0.28 10.29 -10.12
N VAL A 138 1.03 10.44 -10.24
CA VAL A 138 1.97 9.75 -9.36
C VAL A 138 2.04 10.34 -7.95
N SER A 139 1.68 11.62 -7.79
CA SER A 139 1.54 12.26 -6.48
C SER A 139 0.10 12.18 -5.99
N GLY A 140 -0.11 11.59 -4.81
CA GLY A 140 -1.44 11.52 -4.18
C GLY A 140 -2.05 12.90 -3.88
N LEU A 141 -1.22 13.91 -3.59
CA LEU A 141 -1.68 15.30 -3.42
C LEU A 141 -2.15 15.89 -4.76
N ALA A 142 -1.45 15.59 -5.85
CA ALA A 142 -1.87 15.99 -7.19
C ALA A 142 -3.17 15.28 -7.61
N ASN A 143 -3.38 14.04 -7.14
CA ASN A 143 -4.65 13.36 -7.34
C ASN A 143 -5.79 14.04 -6.60
N LEU A 144 -5.55 14.45 -5.35
CA LEU A 144 -6.52 15.15 -4.52
C LEU A 144 -6.95 16.48 -5.12
N ALA A 145 -5.99 17.26 -5.61
CA ALA A 145 -6.25 18.54 -6.27
C ALA A 145 -7.00 18.39 -7.60
N ALA A 146 -6.86 17.25 -8.28
CA ALA A 146 -7.52 16.98 -9.55
C ALA A 146 -8.93 16.39 -9.42
N LEU A 147 -9.36 16.00 -8.20
CA LEU A 147 -10.70 15.43 -7.96
C LEU A 147 -11.86 16.31 -8.45
N PRO A 148 -11.89 17.64 -8.18
CA PRO A 148 -13.01 18.47 -8.60
C PRO A 148 -13.12 18.54 -10.13
N GLY A 149 -11.98 18.62 -10.82
CA GLY A 149 -11.92 18.61 -12.27
C GLY A 149 -12.38 17.28 -12.88
N ALA A 150 -11.95 16.16 -12.29
CA ALA A 150 -12.34 14.83 -12.75
C ALA A 150 -13.86 14.60 -12.61
N ILE A 151 -14.47 15.04 -11.50
CA ILE A 151 -15.92 14.96 -11.30
C ILE A 151 -16.63 15.83 -12.34
N TRP A 152 -16.15 17.05 -12.55
CA TRP A 152 -16.74 17.97 -13.52
C TRP A 152 -16.70 17.42 -14.94
N GLU A 153 -15.61 16.78 -15.33
CA GLU A 153 -15.44 16.18 -16.66
C GLU A 153 -16.42 15.04 -16.89
N VAL A 154 -16.58 14.13 -15.92
CA VAL A 154 -17.57 13.03 -16.00
C VAL A 154 -19.00 13.57 -16.06
N VAL A 155 -19.32 14.62 -15.30
CA VAL A 155 -20.66 15.22 -15.27
C VAL A 155 -20.98 16.03 -16.54
N SER A 156 -20.00 16.75 -17.10
CA SER A 156 -20.22 17.68 -18.22
C SER A 156 -19.98 17.07 -19.60
N GLN A 157 -19.03 16.14 -19.74
CA GLN A 157 -18.63 15.57 -21.03
C GLN A 157 -19.14 14.14 -21.24
N GLY A 158 -19.61 13.48 -20.18
CA GLY A 158 -20.17 12.13 -20.22
C GLY A 158 -19.17 11.01 -20.49
N THR A 159 -17.87 11.31 -20.45
CA THR A 159 -16.78 10.34 -20.49
C THR A 159 -16.69 9.60 -19.15
N GLY A 160 -16.47 8.28 -19.15
CA GLY A 160 -16.30 7.50 -17.91
C GLY A 160 -17.57 7.18 -17.10
N HIS A 161 -18.78 7.47 -17.60
CA HIS A 161 -20.03 7.06 -16.94
C HIS A 161 -20.13 5.57 -16.59
N PRO A 162 -19.78 4.61 -17.47
CA PRO A 162 -19.96 3.19 -17.14
C PRO A 162 -19.06 2.71 -15.99
N SER A 163 -17.79 3.14 -15.95
CA SER A 163 -16.87 2.81 -14.85
C SER A 163 -17.30 3.47 -13.53
N ALA A 164 -17.75 4.73 -13.58
CA ALA A 164 -18.27 5.43 -12.40
C ALA A 164 -19.51 4.75 -11.83
N ILE A 165 -20.44 4.29 -12.69
CA ILE A 165 -21.64 3.54 -12.28
C ILE A 165 -21.26 2.20 -11.65
N ILE A 166 -20.34 1.45 -12.26
CA ILE A 166 -19.87 0.17 -11.73
C ILE A 166 -19.20 0.38 -10.36
N GLY A 167 -18.37 1.40 -10.22
CA GLY A 167 -17.72 1.76 -8.95
C GLY A 167 -18.73 2.11 -7.86
N ALA A 168 -19.70 2.97 -8.17
CA ALA A 168 -20.77 3.34 -7.24
C ALA A 168 -21.64 2.15 -6.84
N LEU A 169 -21.98 1.27 -7.79
CA LEU A 169 -22.76 0.06 -7.54
C LEU A 169 -21.97 -0.90 -6.64
N THR A 170 -20.67 -1.08 -6.90
CA THR A 170 -19.79 -1.92 -6.07
C THR A 170 -19.72 -1.40 -4.64
N ILE A 171 -19.54 -0.08 -4.44
CA ILE A 171 -19.57 0.54 -3.12
C ILE A 171 -20.93 0.31 -2.45
N GLY A 172 -22.02 0.50 -3.19
CA GLY A 172 -23.39 0.26 -2.71
C GLY A 172 -23.61 -1.17 -2.25
N VAL A 173 -23.15 -2.16 -3.02
CA VAL A 173 -23.22 -3.58 -2.67
C VAL A 173 -22.40 -3.88 -1.41
N ILE A 174 -21.18 -3.37 -1.30
CA ILE A 174 -20.33 -3.59 -0.11
C ILE A 174 -20.98 -3.01 1.14
N VAL A 175 -21.53 -1.80 1.06
CA VAL A 175 -22.22 -1.17 2.19
C VAL A 175 -23.50 -1.92 2.54
N ALA A 176 -24.31 -2.29 1.54
CA ALA A 176 -25.53 -3.06 1.76
C ALA A 176 -25.25 -4.46 2.32
N TRP A 177 -24.13 -5.09 1.92
CA TRP A 177 -23.69 -6.39 2.44
C TRP A 177 -23.44 -6.34 3.95
N SER A 178 -22.92 -5.23 4.47
CA SER A 178 -22.71 -5.07 5.91
C SER A 178 -24.01 -4.98 6.73
N TRP A 179 -25.16 -4.86 6.07
CA TRP A 179 -26.49 -4.78 6.70
C TRP A 179 -27.29 -6.10 6.56
N LEU A 180 -26.77 -7.07 5.80
CA LEU A 180 -27.35 -8.40 5.70
C LEU A 180 -26.88 -9.25 6.91
N PRO A 181 -27.79 -10.00 7.55
CA PRO A 181 -27.50 -10.80 8.75
C PRO A 181 -26.55 -11.98 8.51
#